data_AF-A0A4Q6B6T6-F1
#
_entry.id   AF-A0A4Q6B6T6-F1
#
_cell.length_a   1.000
_cell.length_b   1.000
_cell.length_c   1.000
_cell.angle_alpha   90.00
_cell.angle_beta   90.00
_cell.angle_gamma   90.00
#
_symmetry.space_group_name_H-M   'P 1'
#
loop_
_entity.id
_entity.type
_entity.pdbx_description
1 polymer ?
#
loop_
_entity_poly.entity_id
_entity_poly.type
_entity_poly.pdbx_seq_one_letter_code
_entity_poly.pdbx_strand_id
1 'polypeptide(L)'
;MEIIGYIASLLIGVSLGMIGGGGSILTVPVMVYLFGLQPLLATSYSLFVVGSTSLVGAYSNFRKGLVNIKAALLFGASSIVTVFLTRKYIVPVIPKDIATIGGVTITEPFL
;
A
#
# COMPACT_ATOMS: atom_id res chain seq x y z
N MET A 1 -16.40 -13.24 -14.12
CA MET A 1 -15.89 -11.94 -13.62
C MET A 1 -14.36 -11.86 -13.59
N GLU A 2 -13.64 -12.96 -13.79
CA GLU A 2 -12.17 -13.01 -13.66
C GLU A 2 -11.41 -12.25 -14.77
N ILE A 3 -11.92 -12.28 -16.01
CA ILE A 3 -11.29 -11.60 -17.16
C ILE A 3 -11.24 -10.08 -16.96
N ILE A 4 -12.28 -9.49 -16.37
CA ILE A 4 -12.32 -8.06 -16.06
C ILE A 4 -11.29 -7.73 -14.97
N GLY A 5 -11.17 -8.60 -13.95
CA GLY A 5 -10.14 -8.50 -12.92
C GLY A 5 -8.73 -8.53 -13.50
N TYR A 6 -8.46 -9.43 -14.46
CA TYR A 6 -7.16 -9.51 -15.13
C TYR A 6 -6.86 -8.27 -15.97
N ILE A 7 -7.81 -7.79 -16.78
CA ILE A 7 -7.64 -6.58 -17.60
C ILE A 7 -7.42 -5.34 -16.70
N ALA A 8 -8.21 -5.20 -15.63
CA ALA A 8 -8.05 -4.12 -14.66
C ALA A 8 -6.67 -4.20 -13.99
N SER A 9 -6.23 -5.38 -13.55
CA SER A 9 -4.92 -5.57 -12.92
C SER A 9 -3.76 -5.24 -13.86
N LEU A 10 -3.90 -5.47 -15.17
CA LEU A 10 -2.92 -5.12 -16.18
C LEU A 10 -2.86 -3.60 -16.42
N LEU A 11 -4.01 -2.94 -16.55
CA LEU A 11 -4.10 -1.47 -16.66
C LEU A 11 -3.57 -0.75 -15.42
N ILE A 12 -3.86 -1.30 -14.25
CA ILE A 12 -3.31 -0.83 -12.98
C ILE A 12 -1.80 -1.04 -12.99
N GLY A 13 -1.30 -2.23 -13.29
CA GLY A 13 0.15 -2.49 -13.36
C GLY A 13 0.90 -1.51 -14.27
N VAL A 14 0.35 -1.22 -15.46
CA VAL A 14 0.93 -0.25 -16.40
C VAL A 14 0.85 1.18 -15.84
N SER A 15 -0.31 1.62 -15.35
CA SER A 15 -0.47 2.95 -14.75
C SER A 15 0.47 3.16 -13.57
N LEU A 16 0.61 2.15 -12.71
CA LEU A 16 1.47 2.19 -11.54
C LEU A 16 2.95 2.21 -11.90
N GLY A 17 3.35 1.43 -12.90
CA GLY A 17 4.72 1.44 -13.42
C GLY A 17 5.10 2.78 -14.05
N MET A 18 4.14 3.47 -14.68
CA MET A 18 4.34 4.79 -15.28
C MET A 18 4.36 5.93 -14.24
N ILE A 19 3.47 5.90 -13.25
CA ILE A 19 3.36 6.95 -12.22
C ILE A 19 4.50 6.83 -11.19
N GLY A 20 5.00 5.62 -10.93
CA GLY A 20 6.18 5.38 -10.08
C GLY A 20 6.00 5.74 -8.58
N GLY A 21 4.78 6.07 -8.15
CA GLY A 21 4.51 6.75 -6.86
C GLY A 21 3.76 5.93 -5.80
N GLY A 22 3.56 4.63 -6.00
CA GLY A 22 2.89 3.77 -5.00
C GLY A 22 1.45 3.45 -5.36
N GLY A 23 1.26 2.27 -5.96
CA GLY A 23 -0.03 1.83 -6.43
C GLY A 23 -0.97 1.19 -5.45
N SER A 24 -0.58 1.17 -4.17
CA SER A 24 -1.31 0.55 -3.07
C SER A 24 -2.73 1.12 -2.94
N ILE A 25 -2.89 2.40 -3.27
CA ILE A 25 -4.18 3.10 -3.26
C ILE A 25 -5.19 2.45 -4.22
N LEU A 26 -4.71 1.94 -5.36
CA LEU A 26 -5.58 1.30 -6.36
C LEU A 26 -5.62 -0.23 -6.21
N THR A 27 -4.52 -0.86 -5.79
CA THR A 27 -4.43 -2.33 -5.71
C THR A 27 -5.19 -2.93 -4.53
N VAL A 28 -5.25 -2.24 -3.37
CA VAL A 28 -5.99 -2.75 -2.20
C VAL A 28 -7.50 -2.82 -2.47
N PRO A 29 -8.19 -1.74 -2.91
CA PRO A 29 -9.62 -1.83 -3.24
C PRO A 29 -9.92 -2.88 -4.29
N VAL A 30 -9.03 -3.05 -5.27
CA VAL A 30 -9.22 -4.05 -6.33
C VAL A 30 -9.11 -5.46 -5.76
N MET A 31 -8.12 -5.75 -4.93
CA MET A 31 -8.00 -7.05 -4.26
C MET A 31 -9.16 -7.35 -3.31
N VAL A 32 -9.66 -6.35 -2.58
CA VAL A 32 -10.79 -6.53 -1.65
C VAL A 32 -12.12 -6.66 -2.40
N TYR A 33 -12.45 -5.69 -3.26
CA TYR A 33 -13.78 -5.60 -3.88
C TYR A 33 -13.94 -6.48 -5.12
N LEU A 34 -12.90 -6.66 -5.94
CA LEU A 34 -13.01 -7.50 -7.14
C LEU A 34 -12.62 -8.96 -6.86
N PHE A 35 -11.58 -9.20 -6.06
CA PHE A 35 -11.07 -10.55 -5.79
C PHE A 35 -11.58 -11.13 -4.46
N GLY A 36 -12.34 -10.38 -3.67
CA GLY A 36 -12.94 -10.86 -2.42
C GLY A 36 -11.91 -11.22 -1.35
N LEU A 37 -10.68 -10.71 -1.45
CA LEU A 37 -9.62 -11.01 -0.48
C LEU A 37 -9.85 -10.26 0.82
N GLN A 38 -9.50 -10.90 1.94
CA GLN A 38 -9.53 -10.23 3.25
C GLN A 38 -8.62 -9.00 3.23
N PRO A 39 -9.03 -7.85 3.82
CA PRO A 39 -8.28 -6.59 3.78
C PRO A 39 -6.82 -6.72 4.22
N LEU A 40 -6.55 -7.54 5.24
CA LEU A 40 -5.20 -7.78 5.75
C LEU A 40 -4.30 -8.49 4.72
N LEU A 41 -4.85 -9.51 4.05
CA LEU A 41 -4.18 -10.26 2.98
C LEU A 41 -3.99 -9.40 1.73
N ALA A 42 -5.04 -8.66 1.34
CA ALA A 42 -5.01 -7.72 0.22
C ALA A 42 -3.92 -6.66 0.42
N THR A 43 -3.78 -6.10 1.63
CA THR A 43 -2.74 -5.13 1.95
C THR A 43 -1.35 -5.73 1.76
N SER A 44 -1.14 -6.95 2.25
CA SER A 44 0.15 -7.66 2.13
C SER A 44 0.53 -7.94 0.67
N TYR A 45 -0.42 -8.45 -0.14
CA TYR A 45 -0.18 -8.68 -1.56
C TYR A 45 0.01 -7.39 -2.35
N SER A 46 -0.73 -6.33 -2.01
CA SER A 46 -0.58 -5.02 -2.67
C SER A 46 0.83 -4.46 -2.48
N LEU A 47 1.40 -4.56 -1.28
CA LEU A 47 2.76 -4.11 -0.97
C LEU A 47 3.79 -4.85 -1.80
N PHE A 48 3.62 -6.16 -1.99
CA PHE A 48 4.52 -6.96 -2.82
C PHE A 48 4.44 -6.56 -4.30
N VAL A 49 3.23 -6.44 -4.85
CA VAL A 49 3.00 -6.06 -6.25
C VAL A 49 3.55 -4.67 -6.53
N VAL A 50 3.23 -3.70 -5.67
CA VAL A 50 3.65 -2.30 -5.82
C VAL A 50 5.15 -2.16 -5.59
N GLY A 51 5.72 -2.85 -4.62
CA GLY A 51 7.17 -2.85 -4.37
C GLY A 51 7.95 -3.38 -5.57
N SER A 52 7.52 -4.51 -6.14
CA SER A 52 8.18 -5.13 -7.30
C SER A 52 8.08 -4.25 -8.56
N THR A 53 6.88 -3.72 -8.85
CA THR A 53 6.66 -2.84 -10.02
C THR A 53 7.41 -1.52 -9.88
N SER A 54 7.43 -0.93 -8.68
CA SER A 54 8.18 0.30 -8.41
C SER A 54 9.69 0.09 -8.53
N LEU A 55 10.22 -1.08 -8.15
CA LEU A 55 11.64 -1.41 -8.33
C LEU A 55 12.03 -1.41 -9.82
N VAL A 56 11.21 -2.06 -10.66
CA VAL A 56 11.44 -2.12 -12.11
C VAL A 56 11.32 -0.73 -12.73
N GLY A 57 10.30 0.04 -12.36
CA GLY A 57 10.10 1.42 -12.82
C GLY A 57 11.25 2.36 -12.39
N ALA A 58 11.68 2.26 -11.13
CA ALA A 58 12.82 3.00 -10.59
C ALA A 58 14.11 2.65 -11.32
N TYR A 59 14.36 1.36 -11.59
CA TYR A 59 15.54 0.92 -12.34
C TYR A 59 15.54 1.47 -13.78
N SER A 60 14.40 1.43 -14.46
CA SER A 60 14.24 1.99 -15.81
C SER A 60 14.49 3.50 -15.82
N ASN A 61 13.95 4.23 -14.86
CA ASN A 61 14.16 5.69 -14.74
C ASN A 61 15.59 6.04 -14.32
N PHE A 62 16.23 5.20 -13.50
CA PHE A 62 17.62 5.35 -13.11
C PHE A 62 18.55 5.24 -14.32
N ARG A 63 18.31 4.26 -15.21
CA ARG A 63 19.06 4.14 -16.47
C ARG A 63 18.89 5.34 -17.40
N LYS A 64 17.74 6.03 -17.34
CA LYS A 64 17.49 7.25 -18.13
C LYS A 64 18.11 8.51 -17.52
N GLY A 65 18.78 8.42 -16.36
CA GLY A 65 19.35 9.57 -15.66
C GLY A 65 18.30 10.51 -15.05
N LEU A 66 17.04 10.07 -14.95
CA LEU A 66 15.92 10.88 -14.47
C LEU A 66 15.73 10.80 -12.95
N VAL A 67 16.62 10.09 -12.24
CA VAL A 67 16.49 9.82 -10.80
C VAL A 67 17.51 10.65 -10.03
N ASN A 68 17.00 11.53 -9.15
CA ASN A 68 17.82 12.22 -8.17
C ASN A 68 18.04 11.33 -6.94
N ILE A 69 19.24 10.74 -6.85
CA ILE A 69 19.59 9.80 -5.76
C ILE A 69 19.61 10.46 -4.39
N LYS A 70 20.00 11.75 -4.30
CA LYS A 70 19.98 12.47 -3.02
C LYS A 70 18.54 12.62 -2.51
N ALA A 71 17.62 13.00 -3.39
CA ALA A 71 16.20 13.10 -3.07
C ALA A 71 15.60 11.73 -2.71
N ALA A 72 15.91 10.69 -3.49
CA ALA A 72 15.44 9.33 -3.23
C ALA A 72 15.91 8.80 -1.87
N LEU A 73 17.17 9.05 -1.50
CA LEU A 73 17.76 8.58 -0.24
C LEU A 73 17.22 9.37 0.95
N LEU A 74 17.07 10.70 0.83
CA LEU A 74 16.47 11.53 1.86
C LEU A 74 15.01 11.12 2.12
N PHE A 75 14.22 10.96 1.05
CA PHE A 75 12.81 10.59 1.13
C PHE A 75 12.62 9.15 1.64
N GLY A 76 13.44 8.21 1.17
CA GLY A 76 13.42 6.82 1.60
C GLY A 76 13.77 6.68 3.09
N ALA A 77 14.85 7.33 3.53
CA ALA A 77 15.26 7.31 4.93
C ALA A 77 14.21 7.94 5.84
N SER A 78 13.69 9.13 5.50
CA SER A 78 12.66 9.80 6.30
C SER A 78 11.37 8.97 6.39
N SER A 79 10.99 8.28 5.30
CA SER A 79 9.83 7.40 5.28
C SER A 79 10.01 6.19 6.20
N ILE A 80 11.15 5.50 6.13
CA ILE A 80 11.44 4.33 6.98
C ILE A 80 11.43 4.72 8.46
N VAL A 81 12.10 5.82 8.80
CA VAL A 81 12.16 6.33 10.17
C VAL A 81 10.75 6.65 10.69
N THR A 82 9.96 7.38 9.90
CA THR A 82 8.60 7.76 10.30
C THR A 82 7.71 6.54 10.48
N VAL A 83 7.71 5.59 9.54
CA VAL A 83 6.91 4.35 9.64
C VAL A 83 7.31 3.55 10.88
N PHE A 84 8.61 3.43 11.15
CA PHE A 84 9.10 2.70 12.33
C PHE A 84 8.67 3.38 13.64
N LEU A 85 8.81 4.71 13.75
CA LEU A 85 8.36 5.46 14.92
C LEU A 85 6.85 5.31 15.13
N THR A 86 6.05 5.49 14.08
CA THR A 86 4.59 5.35 14.15
C THR A 86 4.20 3.95 14.62
N ARG A 87 4.79 2.90 14.03
CA ARG A 87 4.46 1.52 14.40
C ARG A 87 4.89 1.17 15.82
N LYS A 88 6.02 1.72 16.29
CA LYS A 88 6.56 1.42 17.62
C LYS A 88 5.89 2.22 18.74
N TYR A 89 5.55 3.48 18.50
CA TYR A 89 5.10 4.40 19.55
C TYR A 89 3.64 4.83 19.41
N ILE A 90 3.10 4.94 18.19
CA ILE A 90 1.73 5.43 17.97
C ILE A 90 0.73 4.28 17.96
N VAL A 91 0.98 3.24 17.17
CA VAL A 91 0.05 2.09 17.03
C VAL A 91 -0.28 1.43 18.38
N PRO A 92 0.67 1.21 19.31
CA PRO A 92 0.35 0.60 20.61
C PRO A 92 -0.47 1.51 21.54
N VAL A 93 -0.52 2.81 21.29
CA VAL A 93 -1.26 3.80 22.08
C VAL A 93 -2.72 3.88 21.64
N ILE A 94 -3.08 3.30 20.49
CA ILE A 94 -4.45 3.25 20.00
C ILE A 94 -5.28 2.38 20.96
N PRO A 95 -6.30 2.95 21.63
CA PRO A 95 -7.20 2.18 22.49
C PRO A 95 -7.96 1.15 21.64
N LYS A 96 -7.97 -0.12 22.07
CA LYS A 96 -8.69 -1.20 21.38
C LYS A 96 -10.22 -1.04 21.43
N ASP A 97 -10.71 -0.22 22.36
CA ASP A 97 -12.11 0.09 22.55
C ASP A 97 -12.32 1.60 22.33
N ILE A 98 -12.84 1.97 21.17
CA ILE A 98 -12.90 3.38 20.72
C ILE A 98 -14.13 4.09 21.31
N ALA A 99 -15.26 3.40 21.49
CA ALA A 99 -16.44 3.89 22.22
C ALA A 99 -17.44 2.76 22.51
N THR A 100 -18.02 2.76 23.72
CA THR A 100 -19.20 1.94 24.06
C THR A 100 -20.46 2.81 23.88
N ILE A 101 -21.18 2.64 22.77
CA ILE A 101 -22.49 3.28 22.58
C ILE A 101 -23.56 2.24 22.88
N GLY A 102 -24.27 2.38 24.00
CA GLY A 102 -25.50 1.62 24.29
C GLY A 102 -25.34 0.12 24.56
N GLY A 103 -24.19 -0.35 25.04
CA GLY A 103 -23.97 -1.77 25.42
C GLY A 103 -23.48 -2.68 24.30
N VAL A 104 -23.18 -2.15 23.12
CA VAL A 104 -22.48 -2.88 22.05
C VAL A 104 -21.02 -2.43 22.02
N THR A 105 -20.12 -3.35 22.38
CA THR A 105 -18.67 -3.14 22.28
C THR A 105 -18.27 -3.30 20.82
N ILE A 106 -18.01 -2.19 20.13
CA ILE A 106 -17.46 -2.23 18.77
C ILE A 106 -15.97 -2.57 18.89
N THR A 107 -15.65 -3.85 18.77
CA THR A 107 -14.27 -4.36 18.77
C THR A 107 -13.61 -4.20 17.39
N GLU A 108 -12.28 -4.01 17.38
CA GLU A 108 -11.41 -3.88 16.19
C GLU A 108 -11.69 -4.79 14.98
N PRO A 109 -12.19 -6.03 15.09
CA PRO A 109 -12.43 -6.87 13.90
C PRO A 109 -13.53 -6.37 12.96
N PHE A 110 -14.28 -5.33 13.37
CA PHE A 110 -15.43 -4.82 12.62
C PHE A 110 -15.10 -3.68 11.63
N LEU A 111 -13.82 -3.29 11.53
CA LEU A 111 -13.29 -2.34 10.55
C LEU A 111 -12.60 -3.06 9.39
#